data_AF-A0A7S1CVP4-F1
#
_entry.id   AF-A0A7S1CVP4-F1
#
_cell.length_a   1.000
_cell.length_b   1.000
_cell.length_c   1.000
_cell.angle_alpha   90.00
_cell.angle_beta   90.00
_cell.angle_gamma   90.00
#
_symmetry.space_group_name_H-M   'P 1'
#
loop_
_entity.id
_entity.type
_entity.pdbx_description
1 polymer ?
#
loop_
_entity_poly.entity_id
_entity_poly.type
_entity_poly.pdbx_seq_one_letter_code
_entity_poly.pdbx_strand_id
1 'polypeptide(L)'
;YSSPAPSWSKVKSPESTKTKTPSGKVKDRYQPTRSIPPPQERPSLAPYGTAGRRGVDMTRLGIQIGKTKVFLRHKAFETLERLRSRELSAAATKLNAVFRMYLSRVAYLPVRNAYRQELRDRGLVEDEHKEDPPASRRNRSAERSQRFTTHRTTAASLIAVYDSYVRASIHNPTPRSEWGKTSPKKLFKWVLVDGIWVRNEKGDSTERG
;
A
#
# COMPACT_ATOMS: atom_id res chain seq x y z
N TYR A 1 -20.44 -43.35 8.78
CA TYR A 1 -20.18 -42.26 7.80
C TYR A 1 -19.29 -41.22 8.47
N SER A 2 -17.98 -41.30 8.22
CA SER A 2 -16.98 -40.38 8.77
C SER A 2 -16.65 -39.35 7.70
N SER A 3 -16.84 -38.07 8.01
CA SER A 3 -16.52 -36.97 7.09
C SER A 3 -15.02 -36.71 7.10
N PRO A 4 -14.34 -36.64 5.93
CA PRO A 4 -12.92 -36.34 5.88
C PRO A 4 -12.66 -34.88 6.28
N ALA A 5 -11.62 -34.67 7.09
CA ALA A 5 -11.21 -33.35 7.54
C ALA A 5 -10.67 -32.49 6.36
N PRO A 6 -10.89 -31.18 6.36
CA PRO A 6 -10.54 -30.33 5.23
C PRO A 6 -9.03 -29.98 5.19
N SER A 7 -8.50 -29.87 3.97
CA SER A 7 -7.07 -29.95 3.59
C SER A 7 -6.19 -28.72 3.91
N TRP A 8 -6.67 -27.75 4.68
CA TRP A 8 -6.00 -26.45 4.87
C TRP A 8 -5.19 -26.34 6.17
N SER A 9 -5.04 -27.43 6.93
CA SER A 9 -4.43 -27.43 8.28
C SER A 9 -2.91 -27.61 8.34
N LYS A 10 -2.16 -27.47 7.24
CA LYS A 10 -0.68 -27.55 7.28
C LYS A 10 -0.02 -26.45 6.45
N VAL A 11 0.07 -25.26 7.02
CA VAL A 11 1.09 -24.26 6.63
C VAL A 11 2.12 -24.21 7.75
N LYS A 12 3.29 -24.82 7.51
CA LYS A 12 4.48 -24.64 8.34
C LYS A 12 4.98 -23.21 8.12
N SER A 13 5.13 -22.42 9.19
CA SER A 13 5.79 -21.12 9.14
C SER A 13 7.18 -21.24 8.53
N PRO A 14 7.54 -20.44 7.52
CA PRO A 14 8.93 -20.35 7.08
C PRO A 14 9.78 -19.61 8.14
N GLU A 15 10.91 -20.24 8.45
CA GLU A 15 11.99 -19.74 9.30
C GLU A 15 12.43 -18.32 8.93
N SER A 16 12.66 -17.51 9.98
CA SER A 16 13.18 -16.16 9.86
C SER A 16 14.61 -16.18 9.32
N THR A 17 14.80 -15.74 8.07
CA THR A 17 16.12 -15.42 7.56
C THR A 17 16.57 -14.07 8.13
N LYS A 18 17.56 -14.12 9.01
CA LYS A 18 18.27 -12.95 9.55
C LYS A 18 18.93 -12.18 8.42
N THR A 19 18.40 -11.00 8.10
CA THR A 19 19.06 -10.02 7.23
C THR A 19 20.16 -9.31 8.02
N LYS A 20 21.42 -9.52 7.64
CA LYS A 20 22.57 -8.74 8.11
C LYS A 20 22.51 -7.35 7.49
N THR A 21 22.31 -6.33 8.32
CA THR A 21 22.37 -4.92 7.93
C THR A 21 23.84 -4.51 7.71
N PRO A 22 24.22 -3.92 6.57
CA PRO A 22 25.55 -3.34 6.41
C PRO A 22 25.68 -2.07 7.27
N SER A 23 26.66 -2.09 8.16
CA SER A 23 27.12 -0.94 8.95
C SER A 23 27.83 0.06 8.03
N GLY A 24 27.05 0.95 7.42
CA GLY A 24 27.55 2.11 6.69
C GLY A 24 27.46 3.35 7.59
N LYS A 25 28.61 3.95 7.92
CA LYS A 25 28.68 5.24 8.62
C LYS A 25 28.05 6.34 7.74
N VAL A 26 26.79 6.67 8.01
CA VAL A 26 26.10 7.80 7.39
C VAL A 26 26.65 9.09 8.01
N LYS A 27 27.44 9.83 7.23
CA LYS A 27 27.86 11.20 7.57
C LYS A 27 26.65 12.13 7.57
N ASP A 28 26.49 12.81 8.69
CA ASP A 28 25.69 14.01 8.99
C ASP A 28 24.87 14.59 7.83
N ARG A 29 23.63 14.11 7.73
CA ARG A 29 22.57 14.82 7.01
C ARG A 29 22.05 15.93 7.91
N TYR A 30 22.14 17.16 7.41
CA TYR A 30 21.60 18.40 8.00
C TYR A 30 20.23 18.16 8.65
N GLN A 31 20.18 18.25 9.98
CA GLN A 31 18.94 18.31 10.75
C GLN A 31 18.63 19.79 10.96
N PRO A 32 17.57 20.35 10.34
CA PRO A 32 17.13 21.68 10.70
C PRO A 32 16.70 21.63 12.16
N THR A 33 17.44 22.33 13.02
CA THR A 33 17.15 22.51 14.44
C THR A 33 15.80 23.20 14.60
N ARG A 34 14.71 22.42 14.52
CA ARG A 34 13.48 22.73 15.23
C ARG A 34 13.82 22.55 16.69
N SER A 35 13.82 23.63 17.45
CA SER A 35 13.84 23.60 18.91
C SER A 35 12.70 22.69 19.39
N ILE A 36 13.05 21.44 19.68
CA ILE A 36 12.16 20.50 20.33
C ILE A 36 11.92 21.08 21.73
N PRO A 37 10.67 21.39 22.12
CA PRO A 37 10.40 21.83 23.48
C PRO A 37 10.93 20.75 24.44
N PRO A 38 11.44 21.15 25.63
CA PRO A 38 11.99 20.19 26.58
C PRO A 38 10.99 19.05 26.79
N PRO A 39 11.45 17.79 26.85
CA PRO A 39 10.55 16.66 27.07
C PRO A 39 9.80 16.95 28.36
N GLN A 40 8.49 17.22 28.24
CA GLN A 40 7.60 17.20 29.40
C GLN A 40 7.84 15.86 30.07
N GLU A 41 8.34 15.90 31.29
CA GLU A 41 8.52 14.75 32.14
C GLU A 41 7.21 13.99 32.13
N ARG A 42 7.19 12.87 31.40
CA ARG A 42 6.08 11.94 31.51
C ARG A 42 6.08 11.55 32.99
N PRO A 43 4.96 11.73 33.70
CA PRO A 43 4.89 11.33 35.10
C PRO A 43 5.42 9.91 35.19
N SER A 44 6.51 9.76 35.94
CA SER A 44 7.19 8.50 36.14
C SER A 44 6.13 7.48 36.53
N LEU A 45 5.96 6.46 35.68
CA LEU A 45 5.14 5.31 36.01
C LEU A 45 5.75 4.71 37.27
N ALA A 46 5.11 4.99 38.40
CA ALA A 46 5.46 4.46 39.69
C ALA A 46 5.60 2.93 39.59
N PRO A 47 6.50 2.33 40.39
CA PRO A 47 6.62 0.89 40.47
C PRO A 47 5.25 0.30 40.75
N TYR A 48 4.96 -0.84 40.11
CA TYR A 48 3.72 -1.60 40.14
C TYR A 48 3.36 -2.04 41.56
N GLY A 49 2.97 -1.09 42.40
CA GLY A 49 2.21 -1.34 43.59
C GLY A 49 0.85 -1.85 43.15
N THR A 50 0.39 -2.89 43.81
CA THR A 50 -0.94 -3.49 43.76
C THR A 50 -1.99 -2.51 44.27
N ALA A 51 -1.99 -1.27 43.77
CA ALA A 51 -3.02 -0.28 43.96
C ALA A 51 -4.15 -0.63 43.00
N GLY A 52 -5.29 -1.01 43.58
CA GLY A 52 -6.45 -1.52 42.86
C GLY A 52 -6.69 -0.80 41.55
N ARG A 53 -6.54 -1.54 40.44
CA ARG A 53 -7.23 -1.21 39.20
C ARG A 53 -8.65 -0.89 39.63
N ARG A 54 -9.08 0.37 39.50
CA ARG A 54 -10.50 0.69 39.46
C ARG A 54 -11.00 -0.07 38.25
N GLY A 55 -11.37 -1.33 38.47
CA GLY A 55 -11.96 -2.18 37.47
C GLY A 55 -13.10 -1.37 36.93
N VAL A 56 -13.07 -1.12 35.61
CA VAL A 56 -14.21 -0.50 34.95
C VAL A 56 -15.40 -1.37 35.35
N ASP A 57 -16.32 -0.78 36.11
CA ASP A 57 -17.42 -1.49 36.73
C ASP A 57 -18.34 -1.92 35.57
N MET A 58 -18.07 -3.08 34.99
CA MET A 58 -18.69 -3.57 33.74
C MET A 58 -20.21 -3.61 33.87
N THR A 59 -20.69 -3.87 35.09
CA THR A 59 -22.10 -3.83 35.46
C THR A 59 -22.72 -2.45 35.27
N ARG A 60 -22.01 -1.36 35.60
CA ARG A 60 -22.47 0.02 35.37
C ARG A 60 -22.51 0.37 33.88
N LEU A 61 -21.59 -0.20 33.10
CA LEU A 61 -21.62 -0.11 31.64
C LEU A 61 -22.71 -0.99 31.01
N GLY A 62 -23.45 -1.78 31.80
CA GLY A 62 -24.49 -2.67 31.31
C GLY A 62 -23.94 -3.94 30.64
N ILE A 63 -22.74 -4.37 31.01
CA ILE A 63 -22.09 -5.60 30.56
C ILE A 63 -22.08 -6.60 31.72
N GLN A 64 -22.67 -7.78 31.49
CA GLN A 64 -22.70 -8.87 32.46
C GLN A 64 -22.10 -10.13 31.85
N ILE A 65 -21.11 -10.72 32.53
CA ILE A 65 -20.43 -11.94 32.07
C ILE A 65 -21.11 -13.15 32.74
N GLY A 66 -21.72 -14.03 31.96
CA GLY A 66 -22.23 -15.33 32.40
C GLY A 66 -21.20 -16.45 32.20
N LYS A 67 -21.57 -17.69 32.57
CA LYS A 67 -20.66 -18.87 32.47
C LYS A 67 -20.12 -19.12 31.06
N THR A 68 -20.93 -18.88 30.03
CA THR A 68 -20.59 -19.17 28.61
C THR A 68 -20.91 -18.02 27.66
N LYS A 69 -21.57 -16.97 28.13
CA LYS A 69 -22.09 -15.88 27.29
C LYS A 69 -21.94 -14.54 28.00
N VAL A 70 -21.83 -13.48 27.22
CA VAL A 70 -21.84 -12.09 27.71
C VAL A 70 -23.19 -11.47 27.38
N PHE A 71 -23.86 -10.92 28.38
CA PHE A 71 -25.12 -10.19 28.24
C PHE A 71 -24.83 -8.69 28.21
N LEU A 72 -25.43 -8.00 27.25
CA LEU A 72 -25.25 -6.58 27.01
C LEU A 72 -26.61 -5.88 27.12
N ARG A 73 -26.69 -4.80 27.89
CA ARG A 73 -27.84 -3.89 27.80
C ARG A 73 -27.83 -3.19 26.44
N HIS A 74 -29.00 -2.80 25.95
CA HIS A 74 -29.16 -2.17 24.63
C HIS A 74 -28.20 -0.99 24.41
N LYS A 75 -28.07 -0.07 25.38
CA LYS A 75 -27.13 1.06 25.30
C LYS A 75 -25.67 0.62 25.14
N ALA A 76 -25.25 -0.42 25.86
CA ALA A 76 -23.89 -0.95 25.77
C ALA A 76 -23.62 -1.55 24.39
N PHE A 77 -24.58 -2.34 23.88
CA PHE A 77 -24.52 -2.92 22.55
C PHE A 77 -24.44 -1.84 21.45
N GLU A 78 -25.29 -0.81 21.50
CA GLU A 78 -25.23 0.29 20.53
C GLU A 78 -23.89 1.01 20.54
N THR A 79 -23.32 1.28 21.73
CA THR A 79 -22.00 1.92 21.82
C THR A 79 -20.89 1.05 21.21
N LEU A 80 -20.94 -0.27 21.43
CA LEU A 80 -20.00 -1.20 20.81
C LEU A 80 -20.14 -1.23 19.29
N GLU A 81 -21.36 -1.24 18.76
CA GLU A 81 -21.59 -1.27 17.32
C GLU A 81 -21.14 0.04 16.64
N ARG A 82 -21.30 1.18 17.30
CA ARG A 82 -20.73 2.47 16.84
C ARG A 82 -19.21 2.44 16.80
N LEU A 83 -18.56 1.90 17.85
CA LEU A 83 -17.10 1.75 17.88
C LEU A 83 -16.63 0.79 16.77
N ARG A 84 -17.30 -0.34 16.60
CA ARG A 84 -17.03 -1.29 15.52
C ARG A 84 -17.10 -0.63 14.14
N SER A 85 -18.14 0.16 13.88
CA SER A 85 -18.33 0.87 12.61
C SER A 85 -17.20 1.86 12.33
N ARG A 86 -16.75 2.56 13.37
CA ARG A 86 -15.61 3.50 13.29
C ARG A 86 -14.30 2.77 12.97
N GLU A 87 -14.01 1.70 13.69
CA GLU A 87 -12.78 0.90 13.47
C GLU A 87 -12.78 0.24 12.09
N LEU A 88 -13.92 -0.28 11.64
CA LEU A 88 -14.06 -0.86 10.30
C LEU A 88 -13.82 0.18 9.21
N SER A 89 -14.37 1.38 9.37
CA SER A 89 -14.16 2.49 8.43
C SER A 89 -12.69 2.95 8.40
N ALA A 90 -12.05 3.03 9.56
CA ALA A 90 -10.63 3.38 9.67
C ALA A 90 -9.74 2.31 9.02
N ALA A 91 -10.02 1.02 9.25
CA ALA A 91 -9.31 -0.10 8.64
C ALA A 91 -9.48 -0.09 7.10
N ALA A 92 -10.69 0.11 6.60
CA ALA A 92 -10.96 0.24 5.17
C ALA A 92 -10.19 1.41 4.54
N THR A 93 -10.10 2.54 5.23
CA THR A 93 -9.33 3.70 4.76
C THR A 93 -7.84 3.40 4.65
N LYS A 94 -7.27 2.73 5.67
CA LYS A 94 -5.86 2.29 5.64
C LYS A 94 -5.59 1.32 4.49
N LEU A 95 -6.48 0.35 4.29
CA LEU A 95 -6.40 -0.60 3.20
C LEU A 95 -6.43 0.12 1.84
N ASN A 96 -7.39 1.02 1.64
CA ASN A 96 -7.49 1.83 0.42
C ASN A 96 -6.25 2.68 0.16
N ALA A 97 -5.65 3.26 1.20
CA ALA A 97 -4.41 4.03 1.07
C ALA A 97 -3.25 3.15 0.58
N VAL A 98 -3.08 1.96 1.16
CA VAL A 98 -2.04 1.01 0.72
C VAL A 98 -2.26 0.56 -0.72
N PHE A 99 -3.50 0.24 -1.10
CA PHE A 99 -3.81 -0.14 -2.48
C PHE A 99 -3.55 0.99 -3.47
N ARG A 100 -3.95 2.23 -3.16
CA ARG A 100 -3.66 3.40 -4.01
C ARG A 100 -2.17 3.63 -4.17
N MET A 101 -1.40 3.51 -3.08
CA MET A 101 0.07 3.61 -3.14
C MET A 101 0.67 2.50 -4.00
N TYR A 102 0.21 1.25 -3.82
CA TYR A 102 0.68 0.11 -4.61
C TYR A 102 0.43 0.31 -6.10
N LEU A 103 -0.81 0.65 -6.49
CA LEU A 103 -1.17 0.92 -7.88
C LEU A 103 -0.35 2.08 -8.46
N SER A 104 -0.19 3.17 -7.70
CA SER A 104 0.64 4.30 -8.12
C SER A 104 2.09 3.89 -8.35
N ARG A 105 2.65 3.01 -7.50
CA ARG A 105 4.02 2.50 -7.64
C ARG A 105 4.17 1.58 -8.84
N VAL A 106 3.23 0.64 -9.03
CA VAL A 106 3.20 -0.26 -10.18
C VAL A 106 3.16 0.54 -11.47
N ALA A 107 2.36 1.60 -11.49
CA ALA A 107 2.28 2.49 -12.62
C ALA A 107 3.61 3.27 -12.79
N TYR A 108 4.14 3.90 -11.73
CA TYR A 108 5.26 4.84 -11.82
C TYR A 108 6.58 4.19 -12.26
N LEU A 109 6.86 2.95 -11.82
CA LEU A 109 8.13 2.28 -12.07
C LEU A 109 8.48 2.11 -13.56
N PRO A 110 7.59 1.60 -14.43
CA PRO A 110 7.83 1.53 -15.87
C PRO A 110 8.20 2.87 -16.50
N VAL A 111 7.49 3.95 -16.18
CA VAL A 111 7.76 5.29 -16.74
C VAL A 111 9.10 5.81 -16.30
N ARG A 112 9.40 5.67 -15.00
CA ARG A 112 10.70 6.08 -14.48
C ARG A 112 11.83 5.32 -15.17
N ASN A 113 11.64 4.02 -15.40
CA ASN A 113 12.64 3.19 -16.05
C ASN A 113 12.80 3.56 -17.54
N ALA A 114 11.70 3.75 -18.27
CA ALA A 114 11.72 4.20 -19.67
C ALA A 114 12.38 5.57 -19.82
N TYR A 115 12.03 6.53 -18.96
CA TYR A 115 12.65 7.85 -18.95
C TYR A 115 14.15 7.79 -18.64
N ARG A 116 14.56 6.97 -17.67
CA ARG A 116 15.98 6.75 -17.36
C ARG A 116 16.72 6.11 -18.53
N GLN A 117 16.07 5.21 -19.27
CA GLN A 117 16.64 4.60 -20.46
C GLN A 117 16.83 5.66 -21.56
N GLU A 118 15.81 6.47 -21.84
CA GLU A 118 15.89 7.57 -22.81
C GLU A 118 17.01 8.57 -22.47
N LEU A 119 17.21 8.89 -21.19
CA LEU A 119 18.31 9.74 -20.75
C LEU A 119 19.69 9.08 -20.97
N ARG A 120 19.81 7.75 -20.80
CA ARG A 120 21.05 7.02 -21.10
C ARG A 120 21.33 6.98 -22.60
N ASP A 121 20.31 6.71 -23.41
CA ASP A 121 20.42 6.66 -24.87
C ASP A 121 20.87 8.01 -25.45
N ARG A 122 20.49 9.12 -24.80
CA ARG A 122 20.93 10.47 -25.14
C ARG A 122 22.30 10.86 -24.56
N GLY A 123 22.97 9.99 -23.81
CA GLY A 123 24.23 10.29 -23.15
C GLY A 123 24.13 11.37 -22.06
N LEU A 124 22.93 11.62 -21.51
CA LEU A 124 22.69 12.64 -20.48
C LEU A 124 22.82 12.09 -19.05
N VAL A 125 22.85 10.77 -18.89
CA VAL A 125 23.24 10.11 -17.64
C VAL A 125 24.73 9.82 -17.73
N GLU A 126 25.55 10.76 -17.28
CA GLU A 126 26.92 10.45 -16.86
C GLU A 126 26.82 9.38 -15.77
N ASP A 127 27.54 8.27 -15.91
CA ASP A 127 27.68 7.28 -14.86
C ASP A 127 28.20 8.01 -13.61
N GLU A 128 27.35 8.21 -12.60
CA GLU A 128 27.68 8.84 -11.32
C GLU A 128 28.83 8.13 -10.57
N HIS A 129 29.35 7.04 -11.10
CA HIS A 129 30.50 6.28 -10.59
C HIS A 129 31.86 6.65 -11.20
N LYS A 130 31.96 7.54 -12.19
CA LYS A 130 33.25 8.16 -12.52
C LYS A 130 33.46 9.37 -11.61
N GLU A 131 34.27 9.20 -10.57
CA GLU A 131 34.77 10.31 -9.77
C GLU A 131 35.57 11.26 -10.68
N ASP A 132 34.93 12.34 -11.11
CA ASP A 132 35.63 13.39 -11.85
C ASP A 132 36.66 14.09 -10.94
N PRO A 133 37.86 14.41 -11.45
CA PRO A 133 38.86 15.16 -10.70
C PRO A 133 38.30 16.53 -10.25
N PRO A 134 38.68 17.02 -9.06
CA PRO A 134 38.04 18.15 -8.38
C PRO A 134 38.07 19.47 -9.15
N ALA A 135 38.93 19.59 -10.18
CA ALA A 135 39.12 20.80 -10.97
C ALA A 135 38.00 21.11 -12.00
N SER A 136 37.16 20.14 -12.41
CA SER A 136 36.17 20.37 -13.50
C SER A 136 34.79 20.86 -13.02
N ARG A 137 34.55 20.93 -11.71
CA ARG A 137 33.21 21.17 -11.12
C ARG A 137 32.64 22.57 -11.34
N ARG A 138 33.46 23.59 -11.62
CA ARG A 138 33.01 25.00 -11.55
C ARG A 138 32.24 25.49 -12.79
N ASN A 139 32.41 24.85 -13.96
CA ASN A 139 31.78 25.29 -15.21
C ASN A 139 30.63 24.42 -15.72
N ARG A 140 30.43 23.19 -15.19
CA ARG A 140 29.40 22.24 -15.69
C ARG A 140 27.97 22.52 -15.22
N SER A 141 27.77 23.28 -14.14
CA SER A 141 26.41 23.52 -13.60
C SER A 141 25.55 24.40 -14.51
N ALA A 142 26.15 25.35 -15.22
CA ALA A 142 25.44 26.26 -16.12
C ALA A 142 24.99 25.55 -17.42
N GLU A 143 25.85 24.71 -18.02
CA GLU A 143 25.50 23.96 -19.24
C GLU A 143 24.44 22.88 -19.00
N ARG A 144 24.46 22.23 -17.82
CA ARG A 144 23.49 21.17 -17.48
C ARG A 144 22.06 21.71 -17.39
N SER A 145 21.90 22.97 -16.99
CA SER A 145 20.58 23.60 -16.85
C SER A 145 19.97 24.01 -18.19
N GLN A 146 20.78 24.31 -19.22
CA GLN A 146 20.30 24.70 -20.55
C GLN A 146 19.90 23.51 -21.44
N ARG A 147 20.51 22.32 -21.23
CA ARG A 147 20.18 21.12 -22.02
C ARG A 147 18.81 20.51 -21.69
N PHE A 148 18.26 20.80 -20.50
CA PHE A 148 16.95 20.27 -20.11
C PHE A 148 15.77 20.98 -20.79
N THR A 149 15.94 22.22 -21.25
CA THR A 149 14.83 23.05 -21.74
C THR A 149 14.50 22.87 -23.22
N THR A 150 15.40 22.32 -24.04
CA THR A 150 15.26 22.32 -25.51
C THR A 150 14.66 21.05 -26.12
N HIS A 151 14.50 19.96 -25.36
CA HIS A 151 14.06 18.67 -25.91
C HIS A 151 12.55 18.39 -25.87
N ARG A 152 11.69 19.42 -25.85
CA ARG A 152 10.25 19.29 -25.57
C ARG A 152 9.36 19.03 -26.80
N THR A 153 9.88 18.98 -28.01
CA THR A 153 9.03 19.01 -29.21
C THR A 153 9.45 17.94 -30.20
N THR A 154 8.67 16.84 -30.34
CA THR A 154 8.17 16.31 -31.64
C THR A 154 7.72 14.85 -31.62
N ALA A 155 8.21 13.98 -30.73
CA ALA A 155 7.66 12.62 -30.60
C ALA A 155 6.62 12.59 -29.46
N ALA A 156 5.46 11.97 -29.68
CA ALA A 156 4.49 11.69 -28.61
C ALA A 156 5.21 10.89 -27.51
N SER A 157 5.74 11.61 -26.52
CA SER A 157 6.58 11.04 -25.49
C SER A 157 5.83 9.87 -24.86
N LEU A 158 6.51 8.75 -24.63
CA LEU A 158 5.99 7.62 -23.87
C LEU A 158 5.37 8.09 -22.53
N ILE A 159 5.89 9.20 -21.99
CA ILE A 159 5.38 9.91 -20.82
C ILE A 159 4.01 10.53 -21.08
N ALA A 160 3.75 11.13 -22.24
CA ALA A 160 2.46 11.74 -22.60
C ALA A 160 1.36 10.70 -22.82
N VAL A 161 1.68 9.59 -23.49
CA VAL A 161 0.75 8.46 -23.66
C VAL A 161 0.41 7.85 -22.30
N TYR A 162 1.42 7.63 -21.47
CA TYR A 162 1.22 7.11 -20.13
C TYR A 162 0.46 8.09 -19.23
N ASP A 163 0.76 9.39 -19.27
CA ASP A 163 0.08 10.42 -18.47
C ASP A 163 -1.41 10.43 -18.80
N SER A 164 -1.79 10.28 -20.07
CA SER A 164 -3.18 10.15 -20.48
C SER A 164 -3.88 8.91 -19.88
N TYR A 165 -3.21 7.76 -19.88
CA TYR A 165 -3.77 6.49 -19.41
C TYR A 165 -3.90 6.46 -17.88
N VAL A 166 -2.88 6.93 -17.18
CA VAL A 166 -2.83 6.93 -15.73
C VAL A 166 -3.66 8.04 -15.12
N ARG A 167 -3.71 9.23 -15.72
CA ARG A 167 -4.66 10.26 -15.28
C ARG A 167 -6.10 9.80 -15.45
N ALA A 168 -6.45 9.19 -16.59
CA ALA A 168 -7.78 8.64 -16.78
C ALA A 168 -8.14 7.57 -15.73
N SER A 169 -7.17 6.71 -15.38
CA SER A 169 -7.40 5.59 -14.45
C SER A 169 -7.39 5.99 -12.97
N ILE A 170 -6.63 7.00 -12.57
CA ILE A 170 -6.45 7.40 -11.16
C ILE A 170 -7.35 8.57 -10.77
N HIS A 171 -7.50 9.57 -11.65
CA HIS A 171 -8.18 10.82 -11.32
C HIS A 171 -9.66 10.85 -11.66
N ASN A 172 -10.14 9.89 -12.45
CA ASN A 172 -11.56 9.77 -12.76
C ASN A 172 -12.04 8.33 -12.48
N PRO A 173 -12.06 7.89 -11.21
CA PRO A 173 -12.72 6.64 -10.90
C PRO A 173 -14.15 6.77 -11.41
N THR A 174 -14.56 5.84 -12.26
CA THR A 174 -15.91 5.76 -12.80
C THR A 174 -16.88 6.02 -11.64
N PRO A 175 -17.89 6.90 -11.79
CA PRO A 175 -18.84 7.17 -10.72
C PRO A 175 -19.34 5.85 -10.12
N ARG A 176 -19.54 5.78 -8.81
CA ARG A 176 -19.98 4.53 -8.16
C ARG A 176 -21.30 4.00 -8.76
N SER A 177 -22.13 4.90 -9.30
CA SER A 177 -23.35 4.60 -10.04
C SER A 177 -23.11 3.89 -11.38
N GLU A 178 -21.89 3.92 -11.90
CA GLU A 178 -21.45 3.26 -13.14
C GLU A 178 -20.63 1.99 -12.88
N TRP A 179 -20.28 1.71 -11.62
CA TRP A 179 -19.63 0.45 -11.25
C TRP A 179 -20.54 -0.72 -11.59
N GLY A 180 -20.06 -1.63 -12.44
CA GLY A 180 -20.82 -2.78 -12.91
C GLY A 180 -21.73 -2.53 -14.13
N LYS A 181 -21.89 -1.28 -14.59
CA LYS A 181 -22.62 -0.98 -15.85
C LYS A 181 -21.76 -1.26 -17.08
N THR A 182 -20.44 -1.17 -16.94
CA THR A 182 -19.49 -1.75 -17.91
C THR A 182 -19.31 -3.23 -17.61
N SER A 183 -20.40 -4.00 -17.54
CA SER A 183 -20.25 -5.44 -17.65
C SER A 183 -19.69 -5.71 -19.06
N PRO A 184 -18.58 -6.45 -19.19
CA PRO A 184 -18.17 -6.91 -20.51
C PRO A 184 -19.37 -7.65 -21.10
N LYS A 185 -19.82 -7.25 -22.30
CA LYS A 185 -21.00 -7.85 -22.99
C LYS A 185 -20.91 -9.38 -23.10
N LYS A 186 -19.73 -9.96 -22.89
CA LYS A 186 -19.54 -11.40 -22.72
C LYS A 186 -19.61 -11.77 -21.24
N LEU A 187 -20.72 -12.40 -20.87
CA LEU A 187 -20.83 -13.22 -19.68
C LEU A 187 -19.71 -14.26 -19.72
N PHE A 188 -18.84 -14.28 -18.72
CA PHE A 188 -17.87 -15.36 -18.52
C PHE A 188 -18.40 -16.33 -17.47
N LYS A 189 -18.06 -17.60 -17.60
CA LYS A 189 -18.42 -18.64 -16.63
C LYS A 189 -17.16 -19.12 -15.92
N TRP A 190 -17.23 -19.27 -14.61
CA TRP A 190 -16.19 -19.97 -13.86
C TRP A 190 -16.35 -21.47 -14.07
N VAL A 191 -15.28 -22.13 -14.50
CA VAL A 191 -15.24 -23.58 -14.69
C VAL A 191 -14.11 -24.14 -13.83
N LEU A 192 -14.36 -25.28 -13.20
CA LEU A 192 -13.36 -25.99 -12.42
C LEU A 192 -12.62 -26.95 -13.36
N VAL A 193 -11.32 -26.71 -13.60
CA VAL A 193 -10.46 -27.57 -14.43
C VAL A 193 -9.29 -28.01 -13.56
N ASP A 194 -9.13 -29.31 -13.37
CA ASP A 194 -8.07 -29.91 -12.52
C ASP A 194 -8.01 -29.34 -11.10
N GLY A 195 -9.17 -29.00 -10.52
CA GLY A 195 -9.27 -28.42 -9.17
C GLY A 195 -8.90 -26.93 -9.09
N ILE A 196 -8.66 -26.26 -10.22
CA ILE A 196 -8.37 -24.83 -10.31
C ILE A 196 -9.57 -24.11 -10.95
N TRP A 197 -10.00 -23.00 -10.35
CA TRP A 197 -11.02 -22.14 -10.93
C TRP A 197 -10.44 -21.35 -12.10
N VAL A 198 -10.86 -21.69 -13.32
CA VAL A 198 -10.44 -21.02 -14.55
C VAL A 198 -11.59 -20.19 -15.11
N ARG A 199 -11.28 -18.97 -15.56
CA ARG A 199 -12.24 -18.06 -16.19
C ARG A 199 -12.43 -18.48 -17.66
N ASN A 200 -13.59 -19.02 -18.01
CA ASN A 200 -13.91 -19.34 -19.39
C ASN A 200 -14.56 -18.13 -20.07
N GLU A 201 -13.83 -17.50 -21.00
CA GLU A 201 -14.31 -16.36 -21.80
C GLU A 201 -15.02 -16.77 -23.10
N LYS A 202 -14.97 -18.06 -23.46
CA LYS A 202 -15.71 -18.61 -24.58
C LYS A 202 -17.09 -19.03 -24.07
N GLY A 203 -18.12 -18.24 -24.38
CA GLY A 203 -19.49 -18.73 -24.32
C GLY A 203 -19.58 -19.95 -25.22
N ASP A 204 -19.90 -21.10 -24.63
CA ASP A 204 -19.93 -22.39 -25.30
C ASP A 204 -20.80 -22.34 -26.56
N SER A 205 -20.15 -22.41 -27.72
CA SER A 205 -20.77 -22.94 -28.95
C SER A 205 -20.34 -24.39 -29.17
N THR A 206 -20.07 -25.12 -28.08
CA THR A 206 -19.63 -26.52 -28.09
C THR A 206 -20.83 -27.45 -27.83
N GLU A 207 -21.93 -27.22 -28.55
CA GLU A 207 -22.85 -28.30 -28.89
C GLU A 207 -22.34 -28.93 -30.19
N ARG A 208 -21.46 -29.92 -30.09
CA ARG A 208 -21.23 -30.88 -31.17
C ARG A 208 -20.93 -32.25 -30.60
N GLY A 209 -21.84 -33.18 -30.92
CA GLY A 209 -21.57 -34.60 -31.18
C GLY A 209 -21.45 -35.47 -29.95
#